data_AF-A0AAQ1TV88-F1
#
_entry.id   AF-A0AAQ1TV88-F1
#
_cell.length_a   1.000
_cell.length_b   1.000
_cell.length_c   1.000
_cell.angle_alpha   90.00
_cell.angle_beta   90.00
_cell.angle_gamma   90.00
#
_symmetry.space_group_name_H-M   'P 1'
#
loop_
_entity.id
_entity.type
_entity.pdbx_description
1 polymer ?
#
loop_
_entity_poly.entity_id
_entity_poly.type
_entity_poly.pdbx_seq_one_letter_code
_entity_poly.pdbx_strand_id
1 'polypeptide(L)' 'MATISWHPQSEPNPLPFSPFKASTVPRPIGWLSSVDGEGRENIAPYSQWQNLTFDPPMVMFSANQYPDGRRADMVDHAE' A
#
# COMPACT_ATOMS: atom_id res chain seq x y z
N MET A 1 21.04 15.27 -19.99
CA MET A 1 19.84 15.21 -19.13
C MET A 1 20.09 16.09 -17.92
N ALA A 2 19.13 16.91 -17.51
CA ALA A 2 19.25 17.66 -16.26
C ALA A 2 18.96 16.72 -15.08
N THR A 3 19.85 16.67 -14.11
CA THR A 3 19.66 15.94 -12.86
C THR A 3 18.97 16.88 -11.86
N ILE A 4 17.86 16.43 -11.27
CA ILE A 4 17.20 17.12 -10.16
C ILE A 4 17.70 16.45 -8.87
N SER A 5 18.30 17.24 -7.98
CA SER A 5 18.55 16.85 -6.59
C SER A 5 17.39 17.35 -5.74
N TRP A 6 16.79 16.48 -4.93
CA TRP A 6 15.68 16.81 -4.04
C TRP A 6 15.82 16.05 -2.73
N HIS A 7 15.67 16.75 -1.61
CA HIS A 7 15.74 16.18 -0.27
C HIS A 7 14.33 16.05 0.37
N PRO A 8 13.68 14.87 0.34
CA PRO A 8 12.29 14.68 0.77
C PRO A 8 11.96 15.11 2.21
N GLN A 9 12.96 15.13 3.08
CA GLN A 9 12.80 15.44 4.50
C GLN A 9 12.87 16.94 4.78
N SER A 10 13.45 17.73 3.88
CA SER A 10 13.73 19.16 4.10
C SER A 10 13.14 20.07 3.01
N GLU A 11 12.73 19.52 1.87
CA GLU A 11 12.29 20.30 0.70
C GLU A 11 10.90 19.87 0.23
N PRO A 12 10.05 20.82 -0.20
CA PRO A 12 8.79 20.48 -0.83
C PRO A 12 9.02 19.69 -2.12
N ASN A 13 8.11 18.77 -2.44
CA ASN A 13 8.19 17.99 -3.68
C ASN A 13 8.18 18.91 -4.92
N PRO A 14 9.21 18.90 -5.77
CA PRO A 14 9.29 19.77 -6.95
C PRO A 14 8.44 19.28 -8.14
N LEU A 15 7.85 18.08 -8.04
CA LEU A 15 7.08 17.45 -9.12
C LEU A 15 5.57 17.44 -8.81
N PRO A 16 4.70 17.41 -9.84
CA PRO A 16 3.24 17.37 -9.66
C PRO A 16 2.76 16.07 -9.00
N PHE A 17 3.54 14.98 -9.10
CA PHE A 17 3.24 13.69 -8.50
C PHE A 17 4.41 13.24 -7.61
N SER A 18 4.15 12.31 -6.70
CA SER A 18 5.16 11.81 -5.77
C SER A 18 6.26 11.05 -6.51
N PRO A 19 7.53 11.52 -6.46
CA PRO A 19 8.66 10.81 -7.06
C PRO A 19 8.85 9.42 -6.43
N PHE A 20 8.60 9.30 -5.12
CA PHE A 20 8.69 8.05 -4.39
C PHE A 20 7.64 7.02 -4.84
N LYS A 21 6.37 7.44 -5.04
CA LYS A 21 5.36 6.52 -5.58
C LYS A 21 5.65 6.12 -7.02
N ALA A 22 6.27 7.02 -7.80
CA ALA A 22 6.63 6.77 -9.19
C ALA A 22 7.89 5.91 -9.36
N SER A 23 8.77 5.79 -8.35
CA SER A 23 10.00 4.99 -8.45
C SER A 23 9.74 3.49 -8.44
N THR A 24 8.55 3.05 -8.00
CA THR A 24 8.15 1.64 -7.97
C THR A 24 6.91 1.46 -8.84
N VAL A 25 7.10 1.38 -10.16
CA VAL A 25 6.04 1.10 -11.14
C VAL A 25 6.55 0.15 -12.23
N PRO A 26 5.69 -0.70 -12.83
CA PRO A 26 4.28 -0.92 -12.50
C PRO A 26 4.11 -1.62 -11.14
N ARG A 27 2.99 -1.38 -10.47
CA ARG A 27 2.65 -2.06 -9.21
C ARG A 27 1.53 -3.06 -9.45
N PRO A 28 1.72 -4.33 -9.10
CA PRO A 28 0.60 -5.26 -9.03
C PRO A 28 -0.47 -4.73 -8.07
N ILE A 29 -1.74 -4.95 -8.42
CA ILE A 29 -2.88 -4.60 -7.57
C ILE A 29 -3.42 -5.90 -6.98
N GLY A 30 -3.22 -6.09 -5.68
CA GLY A 30 -3.85 -7.16 -4.93
C GLY A 30 -5.27 -6.75 -4.55
N TRP A 31 -6.28 -7.46 -5.05
CA TRP A 31 -7.64 -7.36 -4.53
C TRP A 31 -7.80 -8.35 -3.39
N LEU A 32 -7.90 -7.84 -2.16
CA LEU A 32 -7.99 -8.67 -0.97
C LEU A 32 -9.41 -8.60 -0.41
N SER A 33 -10.01 -9.77 -0.18
CA SER A 33 -11.29 -9.92 0.47
C SER A 33 -11.10 -10.44 1.89
N SER A 34 -11.95 -10.00 2.82
CA SER A 34 -11.97 -10.48 4.20
C SER A 34 -13.41 -10.56 4.73
N VAL A 35 -13.59 -11.34 5.79
CA VAL A 35 -14.86 -11.46 6.53
C VAL A 35 -14.53 -11.35 8.02
N ASP A 36 -15.22 -10.47 8.74
CA ASP A 36 -15.02 -10.33 10.19
C ASP A 36 -15.69 -11.47 11.00
N GLY A 37 -15.49 -11.46 12.32
CA GLY A 37 -16.09 -12.44 13.22
C GLY A 37 -17.63 -12.38 13.31
N GLU A 38 -18.26 -11.31 12.83
CA GLU A 38 -19.71 -11.13 12.74
C GLU A 38 -20.26 -11.48 11.35
N GLY A 39 -19.41 -11.89 10.41
CA GLY A 39 -19.79 -12.26 9.04
C GLY A 39 -19.87 -11.07 8.07
N ARG A 40 -19.35 -9.90 8.42
CA ARG A 40 -19.33 -8.74 7.51
C ARG A 40 -18.22 -8.87 6.47
N GLU A 41 -18.61 -8.82 5.21
CA GLU A 41 -17.69 -8.93 4.07
C GLU A 41 -17.04 -7.57 3.72
N ASN A 42 -15.76 -7.61 3.34
CA ASN A 42 -15.02 -6.47 2.83
C ASN A 42 -14.16 -6.89 1.62
N ILE A 43 -13.99 -6.00 0.65
CA ILE A 43 -13.04 -6.17 -0.46
C ILE A 43 -12.39 -4.81 -0.80
N ALA A 44 -11.06 -4.78 -0.87
CA ALA A 44 -10.32 -3.56 -1.16
C ALA A 44 -9.08 -3.81 -2.04
N PRO A 45 -8.73 -2.83 -2.92
CA PRO A 45 -7.52 -2.91 -3.74
C PRO A 45 -6.28 -2.36 -2.99
N TYR A 46 -5.20 -3.13 -3.00
CA TYR A 46 -3.90 -2.77 -2.44
C TYR A 46 -2.82 -2.75 -3.51
N SER A 47 -2.21 -1.58 -3.71
CA SER A 47 -1.08 -1.39 -4.64
C SER A 47 0.29 -1.54 -3.96
N GLN A 48 0.30 -1.83 -2.65
CA GLN A 48 1.49 -2.19 -1.87
C GLN A 48 1.37 -3.68 -1.52
N TRP A 49 1.27 -4.54 -2.54
CA TRP A 49 1.13 -6.00 -2.43
C TRP A 49 2.25 -6.71 -3.22
N GLN A 50 2.73 -7.84 -2.71
CA GLN A 50 3.66 -8.72 -3.42
C GLN A 50 3.69 -10.15 -2.85
N ASN A 51 4.17 -11.11 -3.64
CA ASN A 51 4.60 -12.41 -3.14
C ASN A 51 5.82 -12.23 -2.22
N LEU A 52 5.84 -12.91 -1.09
CA LEU A 52 6.92 -12.86 -0.11
C LEU A 52 7.85 -14.07 -0.26
N THR A 53 7.28 -15.27 -0.36
CA THR A 53 8.01 -16.53 -0.58
C THR A 53 7.18 -17.46 -1.47
N PHE A 54 7.84 -18.42 -2.09
CA PHE A 54 7.18 -19.43 -2.92
C PHE A 54 7.01 -20.78 -2.21
N ASP A 55 7.90 -21.14 -1.29
CA ASP A 55 7.83 -22.36 -0.48
C ASP A 55 8.34 -22.10 0.96
N PRO A 56 7.45 -22.04 1.98
CA PRO A 56 6.00 -22.06 1.85
C PRO A 56 5.49 -20.82 1.09
N PRO A 57 4.36 -20.90 0.37
CA PRO A 57 3.83 -19.75 -0.36
C PRO A 57 3.29 -18.70 0.61
N MET A 58 3.86 -17.50 0.59
CA MET A 58 3.42 -16.38 1.42
C MET A 58 3.30 -15.12 0.58
N VAL A 59 2.41 -14.22 0.99
CA VAL A 59 2.25 -12.88 0.42
C VAL A 59 2.41 -11.84 1.52
N MET A 60 2.69 -10.61 1.12
CA MET A 60 2.61 -9.45 2.00
C MET A 60 1.79 -8.35 1.35
N PHE A 61 1.10 -7.57 2.18
CA PHE A 61 0.49 -6.32 1.78
C PHE A 61 0.66 -5.28 2.89
N SER A 62 0.60 -4.01 2.53
CA SER A 62 0.56 -2.91 3.49
C SER A 62 -0.77 -2.17 3.37
N ALA A 63 -1.46 -2.02 4.49
CA ALA A 63 -2.68 -1.25 4.62
C ALA A 63 -2.43 -0.05 5.54
N ASN A 64 -2.67 1.16 5.02
CA ASN A 64 -2.52 2.39 5.78
C ASN A 64 -3.79 2.69 6.59
N GLN A 65 -3.64 3.54 7.59
CA GLN A 65 -4.76 4.21 8.24
C GLN A 65 -5.37 5.25 7.29
N TYR A 66 -6.66 5.51 7.47
CA TYR A 66 -7.35 6.65 6.89
C TYR A 66 -6.79 7.97 7.45
N PRO A 67 -7.01 9.11 6.78
CA PRO A 67 -6.53 10.42 7.26
C PRO A 67 -7.05 10.82 8.65
N ASP A 68 -8.16 10.23 9.09
CA ASP A 68 -8.76 10.42 10.41
C ASP A 68 -8.14 9.49 11.49
N GLY A 69 -7.14 8.69 11.14
CA GLY A 69 -6.46 7.73 12.02
C GLY A 69 -7.18 6.39 12.16
N ARG A 70 -8.35 6.20 11.55
CA ARG A 70 -9.06 4.93 11.55
C ARG A 70 -8.27 3.87 10.78
N ARG A 71 -8.26 2.64 11.27
CA ARG A 71 -7.65 1.51 10.56
C ARG A 71 -8.52 1.13 9.35
N ALA A 72 -7.90 0.55 8.34
CA ALA A 72 -8.67 -0.05 7.26
C ALA A 72 -9.34 -1.33 7.77
N ASP A 73 -10.60 -1.56 7.39
CA ASP A 73 -11.37 -2.75 7.79
C ASP A 73 -10.60 -4.06 7.51
N MET A 74 -9.83 -4.10 6.42
CA MET A 74 -8.95 -5.24 6.11
C MET A 74 -7.93 -5.57 7.20
N VAL A 75 -7.42 -4.55 7.90
CA VAL A 75 -6.48 -4.71 9.02
C VAL A 75 -7.22 -5.26 10.22
N ASP A 76 -8.40 -4.71 10.52
CA ASP A 76 -9.21 -5.15 11.65
C ASP A 76 -9.76 -6.58 11.45
N HIS A 77 -10.01 -7.00 10.21
CA HIS A 77 -10.45 -8.37 9.89
C HIS A 77 -9.30 -9.39 9.90
N ALA A 78 -8.04 -8.93 9.75
CA ALA A 78 -6.87 -9.80 9.69
C ALA A 78 -6.26 -10.09 11.08
N GLU A 79 -6.66 -9.34 12.10
CA GLU A 79 -6.25 -9.47 13.51
C GLU A 79 -7.36 -10.11 14.35
#